data_AF-A0A963Y5S8-F1
#
_entry.id   AF-A0A963Y5S8-F1
#
_cell.length_a   1.000
_cell.length_b   1.000
_cell.length_c   1.000
_cell.angle_alpha   90.00
_cell.angle_beta   90.00
_cell.angle_gamma   90.00
#
_symmetry.space_group_name_H-M   'P 1'
#
loop_
_entity.id
_entity.type
_entity.pdbx_description
1 polymer ?
#
loop_
_entity_poly.entity_id
_entity_poly.type
_entity_poly.pdbx_seq_one_letter_code
_entity_poly.pdbx_strand_id
1 'polypeptide(L)'
;MAKPRKEKLVVLFRLPLAAEKQLEQIPGAGDVTPAYMLRAFAKEARAELRRLLAEDDLAPHVDEAKRIFTMAASDMAVGEPMTVYAQGSAIRAMHAALDDPWLIEPRATIVGAFLAAIASQLIEA
;
A
#
# COMPACT_ATOMS: atom_id res chain seq x y z
N MET A 1 -3.02 -29.55 5.79
CA MET A 1 -3.48 -28.23 6.29
C MET A 1 -3.98 -27.40 5.12
N ALA A 2 -5.18 -26.81 5.22
CA ALA A 2 -5.69 -25.93 4.17
C ALA A 2 -4.88 -24.63 4.13
N LYS A 3 -4.55 -24.14 2.93
CA LYS A 3 -3.85 -22.87 2.77
C LYS A 3 -4.75 -21.74 3.32
N PRO A 4 -4.24 -20.84 4.17
CA PRO A 4 -5.05 -19.75 4.70
C PRO A 4 -5.66 -18.93 3.55
N ARG A 5 -6.97 -18.68 3.66
CA ARG A 5 -7.74 -17.98 2.64
C ARG A 5 -7.40 -16.50 2.68
N LYS A 6 -7.07 -15.94 1.52
CA LYS A 6 -6.86 -14.50 1.35
C LYS A 6 -8.19 -13.79 1.23
N GLU A 7 -8.25 -12.60 1.79
CA GLU A 7 -9.39 -11.69 1.69
C GLU A 7 -9.24 -10.81 0.46
N LYS A 8 -10.36 -10.58 -0.24
CA LYS A 8 -10.41 -9.72 -1.43
C LYS A 8 -10.99 -8.38 -1.01
N LEU A 9 -10.25 -7.30 -1.26
CA LEU A 9 -10.71 -5.93 -0.99
C LEU A 9 -10.60 -5.08 -2.25
N VAL A 10 -11.43 -4.04 -2.34
CA VAL A 10 -11.19 -2.93 -3.26
C VAL A 10 -10.63 -1.77 -2.44
N VAL A 11 -9.47 -1.26 -2.82
CA VAL A 11 -8.83 -0.10 -2.18
C VAL A 11 -8.67 1.01 -3.20
N LEU A 12 -8.78 2.26 -2.74
CA LEU A 12 -8.39 3.41 -3.53
C LEU A 12 -6.87 3.54 -3.46
N PHE A 13 -6.17 3.44 -4.59
CA PHE A 13 -4.73 3.66 -4.59
C PHE A 13 -4.44 5.12 -4.32
N ARG A 14 -3.53 5.37 -3.39
CA ARG A 14 -3.11 6.70 -2.99
C ARG A 14 -1.60 6.68 -2.77
N LEU A 15 -0.94 7.78 -3.08
CA LEU A 15 0.50 7.93 -2.92
C LEU A 15 0.79 9.34 -2.40
N PRO A 16 1.71 9.52 -1.43
CA PRO A 16 2.18 10.86 -1.07
C PRO A 16 2.69 11.60 -2.30
N LEU A 17 2.34 12.88 -2.44
CA LEU A 17 2.84 13.71 -3.54
C LEU A 17 4.37 13.79 -3.57
N ALA A 18 5.02 13.65 -2.41
CA ALA A 18 6.47 13.59 -2.30
C ALA A 18 7.06 12.36 -3.04
N ALA A 19 6.44 11.18 -2.86
CA ALA A 19 6.85 9.96 -3.54
C ALA A 19 6.47 9.99 -5.04
N GLU A 20 5.31 10.57 -5.39
CA GLU A 20 4.94 10.74 -6.81
C GLU A 20 5.97 11.58 -7.58
N LYS A 21 6.48 12.66 -6.98
CA LYS A 21 7.52 13.51 -7.59
C LYS A 21 8.86 12.79 -7.80
N GLN A 22 9.14 11.73 -7.06
CA GLN A 22 10.35 10.93 -7.27
C GLN A 22 10.28 10.08 -8.54
N LEU A 23 9.08 9.83 -9.09
CA LEU A 23 8.93 9.08 -10.34
C LEU A 23 9.69 9.73 -11.50
N GLU A 24 9.77 11.06 -11.53
CA GLU A 24 10.51 11.81 -12.55
C GLU A 24 12.03 11.62 -12.46
N GLN A 25 12.53 11.13 -11.33
CA GLN A 25 13.95 10.90 -11.07
C GLN A 25 14.39 9.48 -11.47
N ILE A 26 13.44 8.59 -11.80
CA ILE A 26 13.74 7.22 -12.19
C ILE A 26 14.41 7.22 -13.58
N PRO A 27 15.53 6.49 -13.78
CA PRO A 27 16.13 6.35 -15.10
C PRO A 27 15.14 5.80 -16.13
N GLY A 28 14.97 6.51 -17.25
CA GLY A 28 14.00 6.15 -18.29
C GLY A 28 12.57 6.66 -18.04
N ALA A 29 12.33 7.44 -16.99
CA ALA A 29 11.02 8.07 -16.73
C ALA A 29 10.53 8.92 -17.90
N GLY A 30 11.43 9.52 -18.69
CA GLY A 30 11.09 10.30 -19.88
C GLY A 30 10.50 9.47 -21.03
N ASP A 31 10.66 8.15 -21.02
CA ASP A 31 10.19 7.25 -22.08
C ASP A 31 8.78 6.69 -21.81
N VAL A 32 8.22 6.94 -20.62
CA VAL A 32 6.92 6.43 -20.17
C VAL A 32 6.08 7.51 -19.51
N THR A 33 4.77 7.32 -19.47
CA THR A 33 3.89 8.28 -18.79
C THR A 33 3.93 8.08 -17.26
N PRO A 34 3.77 9.15 -16.45
CA PRO A 34 3.65 9.02 -14.99
C PRO A 34 2.54 8.05 -14.56
N ALA A 35 1.41 8.07 -15.27
CA ALA A 35 0.30 7.14 -15.04
C ALA A 35 0.69 5.67 -15.29
N TYR A 36 1.57 5.39 -16.26
CA TYR A 36 2.10 4.05 -16.49
C TYR A 36 3.01 3.61 -15.33
N MET A 37 3.93 4.46 -14.89
CA MET A 37 4.83 4.16 -13.77
C MET A 37 4.04 3.90 -12.48
N LEU A 38 3.07 4.76 -12.15
CA LEU A 38 2.18 4.55 -10.99
C LEU A 38 1.47 3.20 -11.05
N ARG A 39 0.96 2.80 -12.23
CA ARG A 39 0.32 1.49 -12.42
C ARG A 39 1.31 0.33 -12.26
N ALA A 40 2.55 0.49 -12.68
CA ALA A 40 3.60 -0.51 -12.51
C ALA A 40 3.95 -0.69 -11.02
N PHE A 41 4.23 0.38 -10.30
CA PHE A 41 4.50 0.34 -8.86
C PHE A 41 3.30 -0.18 -8.06
N ALA A 42 2.08 0.24 -8.40
CA ALA A 42 0.88 -0.30 -7.75
C ALA A 42 0.73 -1.82 -7.99
N LYS A 43 1.11 -2.32 -9.17
CA LYS A 43 1.09 -3.76 -9.46
C LYS A 43 2.12 -4.52 -8.61
N GLU A 44 3.32 -3.97 -8.44
CA GLU A 44 4.37 -4.58 -7.61
C GLU A 44 4.00 -4.53 -6.12
N ALA A 45 3.54 -3.38 -5.64
CA ALA A 45 3.05 -3.21 -4.27
C ALA A 45 1.91 -4.19 -3.95
N ARG A 46 1.00 -4.45 -4.91
CA ARG A 46 -0.04 -5.49 -4.76
C ARG A 46 0.54 -6.90 -4.63
N ALA A 47 1.63 -7.19 -5.34
CA ALA A 47 2.27 -8.49 -5.28
C ALA A 47 3.02 -8.69 -3.95
N GLU A 48 3.63 -7.64 -3.41
CA GLU A 48 4.26 -7.63 -2.08
C GLU A 48 3.21 -7.74 -0.97
N LEU A 49 2.17 -6.89 -0.99
CA LEU A 49 1.05 -6.94 -0.04
C LEU A 49 0.41 -8.34 0.04
N ARG A 50 0.31 -9.02 -1.12
CA ARG A 50 -0.23 -10.38 -1.22
C ARG A 50 0.68 -11.44 -0.56
N ARG A 51 1.97 -11.17 -0.38
CA ARG A 51 2.95 -12.07 0.23
C ARG A 51 3.01 -11.94 1.75
N LEU A 52 2.68 -10.77 2.30
CA LEU A 52 2.68 -10.54 3.75
C LEU A 52 1.77 -11.56 4.47
N LEU A 53 2.32 -12.21 5.50
CA LEU A 53 1.66 -13.26 6.27
C LEU A 53 1.34 -12.80 7.69
N ALA A 54 2.27 -12.10 8.34
CA ALA A 54 2.17 -11.74 9.75
C ALA A 54 2.85 -10.40 10.06
N GLU A 55 2.90 -10.05 11.35
CA GLU A 55 3.46 -8.80 11.87
C GLU A 55 4.92 -8.57 11.45
N ASP A 56 5.77 -9.60 11.50
CA ASP A 56 7.18 -9.49 11.13
C ASP A 56 7.37 -9.07 9.66
N ASP A 57 6.46 -9.48 8.77
CA ASP A 57 6.50 -9.08 7.36
C ASP A 57 6.08 -7.60 7.19
N LEU A 58 5.32 -7.05 8.14
CA LEU A 58 4.82 -5.68 8.07
C LEU A 58 5.80 -4.67 8.64
N ALA A 59 6.69 -5.07 9.55
CA ALA A 59 7.61 -4.20 10.27
C ALA A 59 8.31 -3.15 9.38
N PRO A 60 8.83 -3.49 8.17
CA PRO A 60 9.48 -2.51 7.29
C PRO A 60 8.54 -1.39 6.79
N HIS A 61 7.23 -1.62 6.81
CA HIS A 61 6.21 -0.74 6.23
C HIS A 61 5.43 0.05 7.28
N VAL A 62 5.54 -0.29 8.57
CA VAL A 62 4.67 0.27 9.63
C VAL A 62 4.79 1.78 9.76
N ASP A 63 6.02 2.30 9.86
CA ASP A 63 6.23 3.73 10.09
C ASP A 63 5.70 4.57 8.92
N GLU A 64 5.94 4.11 7.69
CA GLU A 64 5.43 4.79 6.51
C GLU A 64 3.92 4.67 6.39
N ALA A 65 3.35 3.49 6.67
CA ALA A 65 1.91 3.30 6.68
C ALA A 65 1.22 4.19 7.71
N LYS A 66 1.81 4.39 8.90
CA LYS A 66 1.33 5.33 9.91
C LYS A 66 1.32 6.77 9.38
N ARG A 67 2.44 7.23 8.81
CA ARG A 67 2.53 8.57 8.21
C ARG A 67 1.43 8.78 7.17
N ILE A 68 1.30 7.85 6.22
CA ILE A 68 0.31 7.91 5.15
C ILE A 68 -1.12 7.86 5.69
N PHE A 69 -1.39 7.02 6.69
CA PHE A 69 -2.73 6.88 7.25
C PHE A 69 -3.26 8.18 7.85
N THR A 70 -2.37 8.97 8.47
CA THR A 70 -2.69 10.27 9.07
C THR A 70 -2.55 11.46 8.10
N MET A 71 -2.09 11.23 6.87
CA MET A 71 -1.82 12.29 5.90
C MET A 71 -3.11 12.93 5.38
N ALA A 72 -3.08 14.25 5.17
CA ALA A 72 -4.19 14.96 4.58
C ALA A 72 -4.41 14.55 3.12
N ALA A 73 -5.67 14.50 2.69
CA ALA A 73 -5.99 14.14 1.30
C ALA A 73 -5.40 15.10 0.25
N SER A 74 -5.17 16.37 0.63
CA SER A 74 -4.51 17.37 -0.22
C SER A 74 -3.06 17.06 -0.53
N ASP A 75 -2.41 16.24 0.30
CA ASP A 75 -1.00 15.87 0.17
C ASP A 75 -0.81 14.51 -0.52
N MET A 76 -1.89 13.96 -1.08
CA MET A 76 -1.88 12.67 -1.76
C MET A 76 -2.38 12.74 -3.19
N ALA A 77 -1.66 12.07 -4.07
CA ALA A 77 -2.17 11.67 -5.37
C ALA A 77 -3.16 10.52 -5.19
N VAL A 78 -4.30 10.60 -5.88
CA VAL A 78 -5.35 9.59 -5.83
C VAL A 78 -5.47 8.93 -7.19
N GLY A 79 -5.23 7.62 -7.22
CA GLY A 79 -5.34 6.78 -8.40
C GLY A 79 -6.69 6.05 -8.51
N GLU A 80 -6.76 5.12 -9.45
CA GLU A 80 -7.93 4.29 -9.66
C GLU A 80 -8.15 3.27 -8.51
N PRO A 81 -9.41 2.89 -8.23
CA PRO A 81 -9.70 1.80 -7.31
C PRO A 81 -9.16 0.47 -7.87
N MET A 82 -8.58 -0.35 -6.99
CA MET A 82 -7.99 -1.63 -7.38
C MET A 82 -8.30 -2.75 -6.41
N THR A 83 -8.41 -3.96 -6.95
CA THR A 83 -8.62 -5.17 -6.15
C THR A 83 -7.30 -5.66 -5.57
N VAL A 84 -7.22 -5.81 -4.26
CA VAL A 84 -6.08 -6.41 -3.55
C VAL A 84 -6.48 -7.70 -2.86
N TYR A 85 -5.48 -8.53 -2.58
CA TYR A 85 -5.64 -9.76 -1.82
C TYR A 85 -4.62 -9.80 -0.70
N ALA A 86 -5.07 -9.90 0.54
CA ALA A 86 -4.19 -9.95 1.71
C ALA A 86 -4.56 -11.14 2.61
N GLN A 87 -3.62 -11.61 3.42
CA GLN A 87 -3.89 -12.64 4.43
C GLN A 87 -4.67 -12.01 5.58
N GLY A 88 -5.69 -12.70 6.11
CA GLY A 88 -6.44 -12.18 7.27
C GLY A 88 -5.56 -11.93 8.50
N SER A 89 -4.50 -12.73 8.70
CA SER A 89 -3.50 -12.48 9.74
C SER A 89 -2.69 -11.19 9.51
N ALA A 90 -2.34 -10.90 8.26
CA ALA A 90 -1.69 -9.65 7.89
C ALA A 90 -2.65 -8.46 8.08
N ILE A 91 -3.93 -8.60 7.73
CA ILE A 91 -4.94 -7.54 7.95
C ILE A 91 -5.04 -7.23 9.46
N ARG A 92 -5.13 -8.24 10.34
CA ARG A 92 -5.14 -8.01 11.79
C ARG A 92 -3.92 -7.25 12.27
N ALA A 93 -2.75 -7.64 11.80
CA ALA A 93 -1.51 -6.97 12.15
C ALA A 93 -1.45 -5.53 11.60
N MET A 94 -2.01 -5.26 10.41
CA MET A 94 -2.14 -3.89 9.89
C MET A 94 -3.06 -3.03 10.77
N HIS A 95 -4.19 -3.60 11.24
CA HIS A 95 -5.10 -2.91 12.15
C HIS A 95 -4.42 -2.58 13.48
N ALA A 96 -3.70 -3.55 14.07
CA ALA A 96 -2.94 -3.34 15.30
C ALA A 96 -1.83 -2.29 15.11
N ALA A 97 -1.12 -2.35 13.99
CA ALA A 97 -0.04 -1.43 13.68
C ALA A 97 -0.50 0.01 13.47
N LEU A 98 -1.73 0.25 13.01
CA LEU A 98 -2.29 1.60 12.84
C LEU A 98 -3.15 2.06 14.02
N ASP A 99 -3.11 1.34 15.14
CA ASP A 99 -3.87 1.63 16.35
C ASP A 99 -5.38 1.83 16.06
N ASP A 100 -5.96 1.05 15.12
CA ASP A 100 -7.38 1.19 14.76
C ASP A 100 -8.26 0.78 15.93
N PRO A 101 -8.94 1.73 16.61
CA PRO A 101 -9.65 1.43 17.87
C PRO A 101 -10.86 0.52 17.67
N TRP A 102 -11.29 0.33 16.42
CA TRP A 102 -12.46 -0.45 16.07
C TRP A 102 -12.11 -1.89 15.69
N LEU A 103 -10.90 -2.14 15.18
CA LEU A 103 -10.42 -3.45 14.69
C LEU A 103 -11.44 -4.16 13.77
N ILE A 104 -12.22 -3.40 12.99
CA ILE A 104 -13.27 -3.96 12.12
C ILE A 104 -12.63 -4.40 10.81
N GLU A 105 -12.49 -5.72 10.63
CA GLU A 105 -11.91 -6.27 9.41
C GLU A 105 -12.97 -6.50 8.30
N PRO A 106 -12.60 -6.34 7.01
CA PRO A 106 -11.40 -5.70 6.51
C PRO A 106 -11.65 -4.23 6.12
N ARG A 107 -10.78 -3.30 6.55
CA ARG A 107 -10.87 -1.87 6.16
C ARG A 107 -9.97 -1.53 4.99
N ALA A 108 -10.59 -1.14 3.88
CA ALA A 108 -9.89 -0.70 2.67
C ALA A 108 -8.89 0.43 2.93
N THR A 109 -9.16 1.34 3.87
CA THR A 109 -8.28 2.46 4.21
C THR A 109 -6.99 2.00 4.91
N ILE A 110 -7.07 0.98 5.76
CA ILE A 110 -5.94 0.41 6.50
C ILE A 110 -5.05 -0.36 5.53
N VAL A 111 -5.65 -1.28 4.77
CA VAL A 111 -4.92 -2.04 3.73
C VAL A 111 -4.35 -1.09 2.66
N GLY A 112 -5.08 -0.02 2.32
CA GLY A 112 -4.64 1.00 1.39
C GLY A 112 -3.45 1.83 1.89
N ALA A 113 -3.33 2.08 3.20
CA ALA A 113 -2.15 2.75 3.78
C ALA A 113 -0.89 1.88 3.61
N PHE A 114 -0.98 0.59 3.89
CA PHE A 114 0.14 -0.33 3.68
C PHE A 114 0.48 -0.51 2.20
N LEU A 115 -0.52 -0.59 1.32
CA LEU A 115 -0.28 -0.64 -0.12
C LEU A 115 0.49 0.60 -0.59
N ALA A 116 0.10 1.78 -0.11
CA ALA A 116 0.77 3.04 -0.43
C ALA A 116 2.20 3.08 0.15
N ALA A 117 2.40 2.62 1.39
CA ALA A 117 3.72 2.56 2.02
C ALA A 117 4.69 1.66 1.24
N ILE A 118 4.25 0.47 0.84
CA ILE A 118 5.04 -0.43 0.00
C ILE A 118 5.37 0.24 -1.34
N ALA A 119 4.40 0.90 -1.97
CA ALA A 119 4.63 1.59 -3.24
C ALA A 119 5.63 2.75 -3.10
N SER A 120 5.51 3.59 -2.05
CA SER A 120 6.47 4.66 -1.76
C SER A 120 7.88 4.10 -1.62
N GLN A 121 8.05 3.02 -0.85
CA GLN A 121 9.36 2.41 -0.62
C GLN A 121 9.96 1.77 -1.88
N LEU A 122 9.12 1.21 -2.76
CA LEU A 122 9.58 0.70 -4.05
C LEU A 122 10.04 1.82 -5.00
N ILE A 123 9.44 3.01 -4.89
CA ILE A 123 9.85 4.19 -5.67
C ILE A 123 11.17 4.78 -5.15
N GLU A 124 11.40 4.69 -3.83
CA GLU A 124 12.61 5.19 -3.18
C GLU A 124 13.84 4.27 -3.31
N ALA A 125 13.64 3.00 -3.66
CA ALA A 125 14.68 1.95 -3.73
C ALA A 125 15.53 2.00 -5.01
#